data_AF-A0A2U2S969-F1
#
_entry.id   AF-A0A2U2S969-F1
#
_cell.length_a   1.000
_cell.length_b   1.000
_cell.length_c   1.000
_cell.angle_alpha   90.00
_cell.angle_beta   90.00
_cell.angle_gamma   90.00
#
_symmetry.space_group_name_H-M   'P 1'
#
loop_
_entity.id
_entity.type
_entity.pdbx_description
1 polymer ?
#
loop_
_entity_poly.entity_id
_entity_poly.type
_entity_poly.pdbx_seq_one_letter_code
_entity_poly.pdbx_strand_id
1 'polypeptide(L)'
;MFRNFSRSTVRVLIASNHALFRHGLMSLFKKKLGVKVEIVAEVTNFESAIEVLEKHEVDLVIVDYDDDQLNQEDFLRRFVGGGGQKRIILVSLSNPESAMLYDRRELPLSQFEEWFEGWQEASTKLKVSSAGVDKRNNSSRSNRMKHFVVAGFLVVVLTVLLILGAGQVRLLPVAASTQAQPIDQLFRLMFFAIAFLFSLIVVFMLYSIVVFRRRKGDESDARHIEGNTKLEVTWTTIPLIIVLGLSFLGARSLAEVERPDPKALEVDVIGMQWTWRFEYPRYGIVSNELVLPVNKQVVLYLTSQDVIHSFWVPEFRVKQDLLPGGEEFVRTLRITPTEIGSYKVRCAELCGIRHAYMESPVIVVSQADFDVWVAQQTGESTDPVERGRKWSNQYGCLSCHSLDGSKLVGPSWLGLFGSEVKLADGRTVIADEAYIIESIRNPGAAIVEGYPNVMPANVGQDLSDERIQDIIAFIKTLR
;
A
#
# COMPACT_ATOMS: atom_id res chain seq x y z
N MET A 1 -70.18 7.29 14.77
CA MET A 1 -70.87 7.88 15.94
C MET A 1 -70.13 7.41 17.19
N PHE A 2 -69.13 8.15 17.67
CA PHE A 2 -68.40 7.83 18.91
C PHE A 2 -68.43 9.07 19.82
N ARG A 3 -69.15 8.95 20.94
CA ARG A 3 -69.43 10.01 21.90
C ARG A 3 -68.63 9.76 23.19
N ASN A 4 -68.09 10.85 23.73
CA ASN A 4 -67.78 11.18 25.12
C ASN A 4 -66.78 10.31 25.92
N PHE A 5 -65.52 10.75 25.96
CA PHE A 5 -64.66 10.53 27.13
C PHE A 5 -64.96 11.61 28.16
N SER A 6 -65.48 11.21 29.33
CA SER A 6 -65.77 12.10 30.47
C SER A 6 -64.74 11.94 31.61
N ARG A 7 -63.51 11.49 31.33
CA ARG A 7 -62.45 11.38 32.33
C ARG A 7 -61.22 12.21 31.91
N SER A 8 -60.65 12.94 32.87
CA SER A 8 -59.55 13.89 32.66
C SER A 8 -58.17 13.24 32.55
N THR A 9 -58.05 11.93 32.82
CA THR A 9 -56.79 11.18 32.85
C THR A 9 -57.03 9.80 32.25
N VAL A 10 -56.13 9.33 31.39
CA VAL A 10 -56.18 8.00 30.76
C VAL A 10 -55.15 7.09 31.40
N ARG A 11 -55.59 5.91 31.84
CA ARG A 11 -54.77 4.92 32.52
C ARG A 11 -54.23 3.87 31.55
N VAL A 12 -52.90 3.79 31.46
CA VAL A 12 -52.20 2.96 30.49
C VAL A 12 -51.42 1.85 31.19
N LEU A 13 -51.53 0.63 30.66
CA LEU A 13 -50.65 -0.49 31.02
C LEU A 13 -49.71 -0.79 29.85
N ILE A 14 -48.40 -0.88 30.13
CA ILE A 14 -47.39 -1.28 29.16
C ILE A 14 -46.86 -2.66 29.55
N ALA A 15 -47.09 -3.65 28.68
CA ALA A 15 -46.61 -5.01 28.81
C ALA A 15 -45.47 -5.25 27.81
N SER A 16 -44.23 -5.34 28.32
CA SER A 16 -43.03 -5.63 27.53
C SER A 16 -41.89 -6.00 28.49
N ASN A 17 -41.09 -6.99 28.16
CA ASN A 17 -39.87 -7.32 28.88
C ASN A 17 -38.71 -6.34 28.57
N HIS A 18 -38.80 -5.55 27.50
CA HIS A 18 -37.72 -4.67 27.04
C HIS A 18 -37.72 -3.29 27.72
N ALA A 19 -36.79 -3.06 28.66
CA ALA A 19 -36.76 -1.84 29.50
C ALA A 19 -36.64 -0.52 28.71
N LEU A 20 -35.79 -0.48 27.67
CA LEU A 20 -35.62 0.73 26.84
C LEU A 20 -36.88 1.06 26.04
N PHE A 21 -37.64 0.04 25.64
CA PHE A 21 -38.88 0.22 24.87
C PHE A 21 -39.96 0.85 25.75
N ARG A 22 -40.12 0.32 26.98
CA ARG A 22 -41.01 0.92 27.98
C ARG A 22 -40.66 2.38 28.23
N HIS A 23 -39.39 2.69 28.52
CA HIS A 23 -38.96 4.07 28.75
C HIS A 23 -39.13 5.00 27.52
N GLY A 24 -38.91 4.48 26.32
CA GLY A 24 -39.12 5.22 25.06
C GLY A 24 -40.59 5.60 24.86
N LEU A 25 -41.51 4.62 25.00
CA LEU A 25 -42.95 4.85 24.96
C LEU A 25 -43.38 5.84 26.03
N MET A 26 -42.93 5.67 27.28
CA MET A 26 -43.24 6.61 28.37
C MET A 26 -42.86 8.05 28.02
N SER A 27 -41.65 8.25 27.49
CA SER A 27 -41.16 9.57 27.10
C SER A 27 -42.03 10.16 25.98
N LEU A 28 -42.45 9.33 25.02
CA LEU A 28 -43.31 9.73 23.92
C LEU A 28 -44.72 10.11 24.40
N PHE A 29 -45.35 9.29 25.26
CA PHE A 29 -46.67 9.58 25.84
C PHE A 29 -46.64 10.86 26.68
N LYS A 30 -45.63 11.02 27.55
CA LYS A 30 -45.46 12.25 28.36
C LYS A 30 -45.29 13.50 27.50
N LYS A 31 -44.54 13.38 26.38
CA LYS A 31 -44.22 14.50 25.50
C LYS A 31 -45.37 14.87 24.57
N LYS A 32 -46.11 13.89 24.03
CA LYS A 32 -47.20 14.14 23.06
C LYS A 32 -48.57 14.41 23.70
N LEU A 33 -48.87 13.85 24.87
CA LEU A 33 -50.24 13.88 25.44
C LEU A 33 -50.42 14.76 26.67
N GLY A 34 -49.37 15.46 27.14
CA GLY A 34 -49.47 16.54 28.12
C GLY A 34 -50.23 16.16 29.41
N VAL A 35 -49.50 15.62 30.40
CA VAL A 35 -49.90 15.45 31.82
C VAL A 35 -51.15 14.60 32.13
N LYS A 36 -51.91 14.15 31.13
CA LYS A 36 -53.17 13.39 31.33
C LYS A 36 -53.05 11.88 31.07
N VAL A 37 -51.84 11.33 31.23
CA VAL A 37 -51.59 9.88 31.11
C VAL A 37 -51.02 9.37 32.42
N GLU A 38 -51.75 8.49 33.09
CA GLU A 38 -51.31 7.79 34.28
C GLU A 38 -50.90 6.37 33.88
N ILE A 39 -49.66 6.00 34.13
CA ILE A 39 -49.20 4.63 33.86
C ILE A 39 -49.48 3.82 35.11
N VAL A 40 -50.38 2.85 35.00
CA VAL A 40 -50.86 2.06 36.13
C VAL A 40 -49.82 1.04 36.57
N ALA A 41 -49.14 0.40 35.61
CA ALA A 41 -48.00 -0.47 35.86
C ALA A 41 -47.15 -0.69 34.59
N GLU A 42 -45.93 -1.17 34.80
CA GLU A 42 -45.11 -1.84 33.80
C GLU A 42 -45.01 -3.31 34.18
N VAL A 43 -45.26 -4.21 33.23
CA VAL A 43 -45.26 -5.65 33.48
C VAL A 43 -44.38 -6.35 32.46
N THR A 44 -43.64 -7.35 32.92
CA THR A 44 -42.66 -8.10 32.11
C THR A 44 -43.09 -9.52 31.83
N ASN A 45 -44.21 -9.98 32.40
CA ASN A 45 -44.75 -11.31 32.17
C ASN A 45 -46.29 -11.29 32.18
N PHE A 46 -46.86 -12.36 31.66
CA PHE A 46 -48.28 -12.53 31.46
C PHE A 46 -49.10 -12.44 32.76
N GLU A 47 -48.74 -13.21 33.79
CA GLU A 47 -49.48 -13.29 35.07
C GLU A 47 -49.55 -11.94 35.78
N SER A 48 -48.47 -11.18 35.79
CA SER A 48 -48.43 -9.83 36.37
C SER A 48 -49.32 -8.85 35.60
N ALA A 49 -49.40 -8.99 34.27
CA ALA A 49 -50.30 -8.19 33.45
C ALA A 49 -51.78 -8.45 33.79
N ILE A 50 -52.14 -9.72 34.03
CA ILE A 50 -53.49 -10.10 34.49
C ILE A 50 -53.80 -9.46 35.85
N GLU A 51 -52.91 -9.63 36.81
CA GLU A 51 -53.11 -9.17 38.18
C GLU A 51 -53.32 -7.65 38.24
N VAL A 52 -52.55 -6.88 37.46
CA VAL A 52 -52.72 -5.43 37.35
C VAL A 52 -54.08 -5.09 36.73
N LEU A 53 -54.49 -5.79 35.67
CA LEU A 53 -55.74 -5.53 34.95
C LEU A 53 -57.00 -5.92 35.73
N GLU A 54 -56.89 -6.84 36.69
CA GLU A 54 -57.96 -7.24 37.61
C GLU A 54 -58.06 -6.29 38.81
N LYS A 55 -56.92 -5.78 39.31
CA LYS A 55 -56.87 -4.89 40.48
C LYS A 55 -57.05 -3.41 40.14
N HIS A 56 -56.78 -3.01 38.89
CA HIS A 56 -56.81 -1.61 38.48
C HIS A 56 -57.66 -1.42 37.20
N GLU A 57 -58.42 -0.33 37.15
CA GLU A 57 -59.11 0.06 35.92
C GLU A 57 -58.09 0.63 34.92
N VAL A 58 -57.92 -0.04 33.78
CA VAL A 58 -57.01 0.35 32.69
C VAL A 58 -57.82 0.65 31.45
N ASP A 59 -57.57 1.81 30.85
CA ASP A 59 -58.30 2.33 29.68
C ASP A 59 -57.61 1.95 28.35
N LEU A 60 -56.28 1.75 28.37
CA LEU A 60 -55.47 1.39 27.22
C LEU A 60 -54.37 0.40 27.59
N VAL A 61 -54.24 -0.68 26.83
CA VAL A 61 -53.18 -1.67 27.01
C VAL A 61 -52.27 -1.69 25.79
N ILE A 62 -50.96 -1.53 26.01
CA ILE A 62 -49.95 -1.60 24.96
C ILE A 62 -49.12 -2.85 25.22
N VAL A 63 -49.08 -3.74 24.23
CA VAL A 63 -48.41 -5.03 24.30
C VAL A 63 -47.32 -5.06 23.24
N ASP A 64 -46.11 -5.42 23.68
CA ASP A 64 -45.00 -5.75 22.80
C ASP A 64 -45.28 -7.07 22.08
N TYR A 65 -45.45 -6.99 20.76
CA TYR A 65 -45.82 -8.13 19.92
C TYR A 65 -44.63 -9.05 19.63
N ASP A 66 -43.40 -8.63 19.89
CA ASP A 66 -42.23 -9.48 19.66
C ASP A 66 -41.74 -10.17 20.95
N ASP A 67 -42.45 -9.97 22.06
CA ASP A 67 -42.10 -10.56 23.36
C ASP A 67 -42.62 -12.00 23.49
N ASP A 68 -41.69 -12.94 23.58
CA ASP A 68 -41.95 -14.39 23.70
C ASP A 68 -42.38 -14.81 25.11
N GLN A 69 -42.15 -13.95 26.13
CA GLN A 69 -42.57 -14.18 27.51
C GLN A 69 -44.04 -13.80 27.74
N LEU A 70 -44.61 -13.00 26.84
CA LEU A 70 -46.02 -12.64 26.84
C LEU A 70 -46.76 -13.61 25.92
N ASN A 71 -47.29 -14.72 26.45
CA ASN A 71 -48.06 -15.69 25.66
C ASN A 71 -49.29 -15.02 25.01
N GLN A 72 -49.14 -14.69 23.73
CA GLN A 72 -49.97 -13.73 23.02
C GLN A 72 -51.37 -14.26 22.75
N GLU A 73 -51.47 -15.55 22.40
CA GLU A 73 -52.77 -16.19 22.17
C GLU A 73 -53.60 -16.24 23.44
N ASP A 74 -52.99 -16.58 24.58
CA ASP A 74 -53.69 -16.63 25.87
C ASP A 74 -54.06 -15.23 26.37
N PHE A 75 -53.21 -14.23 26.12
CA PHE A 75 -53.50 -12.82 26.40
C PHE A 75 -54.67 -12.29 25.60
N LEU A 76 -54.69 -12.52 24.29
CA LEU A 76 -55.78 -12.02 23.46
C LEU A 76 -57.09 -12.80 23.72
N ARG A 77 -57.04 -14.13 23.89
CA ARG A 77 -58.24 -14.95 24.19
C ARG A 77 -58.93 -14.55 25.48
N ARG A 78 -58.17 -14.28 26.55
CA ARG A 78 -58.74 -13.94 27.86
C ARG A 78 -59.39 -12.55 27.92
N PHE A 79 -58.85 -11.57 27.19
CA PHE A 79 -59.30 -10.17 27.29
C PHE A 79 -60.27 -9.74 26.19
N VAL A 80 -60.24 -10.39 25.03
CA VAL A 80 -61.12 -10.04 23.93
C VAL A 80 -62.48 -10.74 24.06
N GLY A 81 -62.52 -11.92 24.68
CA GLY A 81 -63.77 -12.65 24.93
C GLY A 81 -64.57 -12.15 26.14
N GLY A 82 -63.97 -11.33 27.02
CA GLY A 82 -64.51 -10.99 28.33
C GLY A 82 -65.12 -9.59 28.44
N GLY A 83 -66.22 -9.32 27.75
CA GLY A 83 -67.28 -8.35 28.10
C GLY A 83 -66.97 -6.87 28.41
N GLY A 84 -65.71 -6.43 28.48
CA GLY A 84 -65.32 -5.05 28.76
C GLY A 84 -64.75 -4.37 27.51
N GLN A 85 -65.17 -3.13 27.24
CA GLN A 85 -64.57 -2.29 26.19
C GLN A 85 -63.16 -1.80 26.61
N LYS A 86 -62.18 -2.70 26.63
CA LYS A 86 -60.76 -2.35 26.79
C LYS A 86 -60.11 -2.27 25.40
N ARG A 87 -59.28 -1.24 25.16
CA ARG A 87 -58.56 -1.07 23.88
C ARG A 87 -57.14 -1.62 24.00
N ILE A 88 -56.74 -2.45 23.06
CA ILE A 88 -55.43 -3.11 23.02
C ILE A 88 -54.67 -2.66 21.76
N ILE A 89 -53.42 -2.26 21.93
CA ILE A 89 -52.47 -1.93 20.85
C ILE A 89 -51.34 -2.95 20.89
N LEU A 90 -51.11 -3.63 19.77
CA LEU A 90 -49.96 -4.50 19.57
C LEU A 90 -48.91 -3.73 18.80
N VAL A 91 -47.72 -3.61 19.37
CA VAL A 91 -46.59 -2.88 18.78
C VAL A 91 -45.44 -3.85 18.57
N SER A 92 -44.97 -3.97 17.34
CA SER A 92 -43.79 -4.76 17.00
C SER A 92 -42.56 -3.85 16.92
N LEU A 93 -41.48 -4.29 17.56
CA LEU A 93 -40.12 -3.75 17.46
C LEU A 93 -39.39 -4.25 16.20
N SER A 94 -39.73 -5.44 15.71
CA SER A 94 -39.12 -6.07 14.53
C SER A 94 -39.65 -5.50 13.22
N ASN A 95 -40.86 -4.91 13.22
CA ASN A 95 -41.44 -4.23 12.07
C ASN A 95 -41.95 -2.80 12.43
N PRO A 96 -41.07 -1.79 12.42
CA PRO A 96 -41.38 -0.44 12.89
C PRO A 96 -42.37 0.34 11.99
N GLU A 97 -42.72 -0.19 10.81
CA GLU A 97 -43.59 0.49 9.85
C GLU A 97 -45.09 0.20 10.05
N SER A 98 -45.46 -0.71 10.96
CA SER A 98 -46.86 -1.07 11.21
C SER A 98 -47.16 -1.32 12.68
N ALA A 99 -48.26 -0.75 13.19
CA ALA A 99 -48.83 -1.10 14.49
C ALA A 99 -50.21 -1.75 14.27
N MET A 100 -50.49 -2.86 14.96
CA MET A 100 -51.76 -3.57 14.86
C MET A 100 -52.71 -3.11 15.97
N LEU A 101 -53.82 -2.47 15.59
CA LEU A 101 -54.91 -2.13 16.50
C LEU A 101 -55.92 -3.27 16.52
N TYR A 102 -56.38 -3.67 17.71
CA TYR A 102 -57.24 -4.84 17.88
C TYR A 102 -58.69 -4.62 17.38
N ASP A 103 -58.85 -4.58 16.06
CA ASP A 103 -60.08 -4.87 15.28
C ASP A 103 -59.71 -5.57 13.95
N ARG A 104 -58.58 -6.31 13.95
CA ARG A 104 -58.01 -7.00 12.77
C ARG A 104 -57.85 -6.12 11.52
N ARG A 105 -57.58 -4.82 11.69
CA ARG A 105 -57.25 -3.90 10.60
C ARG A 105 -55.81 -3.44 10.76
N GLU A 106 -54.99 -3.70 9.75
CA GLU A 106 -53.68 -3.05 9.59
C GLU A 106 -53.92 -1.58 9.24
N LEU A 107 -53.30 -0.67 9.98
CA LEU A 107 -53.40 0.77 9.74
C LEU A 107 -52.03 1.32 9.33
N PRO A 108 -51.92 2.04 8.20
CA PRO A 108 -50.70 2.76 7.83
C PRO A 108 -50.36 3.85 8.86
N LEU A 109 -49.07 4.15 9.05
CA LEU A 109 -48.55 5.10 10.03
C LEU A 109 -49.22 6.50 9.98
N SER A 110 -49.63 6.95 8.79
CA SER A 110 -50.32 8.23 8.58
C SER A 110 -51.71 8.30 9.24
N GLN A 111 -52.47 7.19 9.26
CA GLN A 111 -53.76 7.12 9.96
C GLN A 111 -53.59 6.93 11.48
N PHE A 112 -52.47 6.34 11.90
CA PHE A 112 -52.10 6.25 13.32
C PHE A 112 -51.83 7.64 13.92
N GLU A 113 -51.20 8.55 13.16
CA GLU A 113 -51.00 9.93 13.59
C GLU A 113 -52.32 10.70 13.72
N GLU A 114 -53.27 10.56 12.78
CA GLU A 114 -54.61 11.15 12.87
C GLU A 114 -55.41 10.66 14.09
N TRP A 115 -55.25 9.39 14.49
CA TRP A 115 -55.88 8.85 15.70
C TRP A 115 -55.41 9.56 16.98
N PHE A 116 -54.15 9.99 17.02
CA PHE A 116 -53.59 10.79 18.11
C PHE A 116 -54.02 12.26 18.08
N GLU A 117 -54.33 12.83 16.91
CA GLU A 117 -54.74 14.24 16.77
C GLU A 117 -56.11 14.56 17.41
N GLY A 118 -56.99 13.57 17.53
CA GLY A 118 -58.27 13.70 18.25
C GLY A 118 -58.16 14.03 19.75
N TRP A 119 -56.94 14.05 20.31
CA TRP A 119 -56.67 14.42 21.71
C TRP A 119 -56.23 15.88 21.92
N GLN A 120 -55.95 16.64 20.85
CA GLN A 120 -55.31 17.96 20.96
C GLN A 120 -56.25 19.16 21.20
N GLU A 121 -57.57 19.02 21.06
CA GLU A 121 -58.50 20.16 21.09
C GLU A 121 -58.68 20.86 22.46
N ALA A 122 -58.01 20.40 23.52
CA ALA A 122 -58.04 21.07 24.83
C ALA A 122 -56.80 21.93 25.16
N SER A 123 -55.79 22.03 24.27
CA SER A 123 -54.54 22.76 24.58
C SER A 123 -54.36 24.09 23.83
N THR A 124 -55.34 24.49 23.02
CA THR A 124 -55.30 25.67 22.13
C THR A 124 -55.53 27.00 22.85
N LYS A 125 -54.86 27.24 23.99
CA LYS A 125 -54.82 28.57 24.64
C LYS A 125 -53.44 29.01 25.13
N LEU A 126 -52.36 28.36 24.70
CA LEU A 126 -50.98 28.81 24.94
C LEU A 126 -50.19 28.95 23.63
N LYS A 127 -50.81 29.55 22.60
CA LYS A 127 -50.09 30.12 21.45
C LYS A 127 -50.02 31.64 21.59
N VAL A 128 -49.20 32.10 22.54
CA VAL A 128 -48.57 33.42 22.45
C VAL A 128 -47.09 33.24 22.79
N SER A 129 -46.27 33.02 21.75
CA SER A 129 -44.84 33.38 21.64
C SER A 129 -44.08 32.47 20.65
N SER A 130 -44.59 32.31 19.43
CA SER A 130 -43.77 31.80 18.32
C SER A 130 -42.94 32.93 17.68
N ALA A 131 -42.09 33.57 18.48
CA ALA A 131 -41.09 34.54 18.00
C ALA A 131 -39.63 34.04 18.20
N GLY A 132 -39.43 32.74 18.51
CA GLY A 132 -38.11 32.21 18.91
C GLY A 132 -37.58 30.99 18.15
N VAL A 133 -38.28 30.45 17.14
CA VAL A 133 -37.95 29.13 16.57
C VAL A 133 -36.94 29.20 15.40
N ASP A 134 -36.80 30.33 14.71
CA ASP A 134 -35.87 30.44 13.56
C ASP A 134 -34.38 30.52 13.93
N LYS A 135 -34.02 30.75 15.20
CA LYS A 135 -32.61 30.85 15.62
C LYS A 135 -31.92 29.50 15.90
N ARG A 136 -32.66 28.39 16.09
CA ARG A 136 -32.06 27.09 16.47
C ARG A 136 -31.60 26.23 15.28
N ASN A 137 -32.17 26.39 14.10
CA ASN A 137 -31.74 25.63 12.91
C ASN A 137 -30.47 26.21 12.26
N ASN A 138 -30.23 27.52 12.40
CA ASN A 138 -29.02 28.17 11.91
C ASN A 138 -27.76 27.83 12.74
N SER A 139 -27.90 27.55 14.05
CA SER A 139 -26.73 27.24 14.91
C SER A 139 -26.12 25.86 14.62
N SER A 140 -26.94 24.84 14.29
CA SER A 140 -26.45 23.47 14.02
C SER A 140 -25.76 23.33 12.67
N ARG A 141 -26.21 24.08 11.65
CA ARG A 141 -25.58 24.12 10.33
C ARG A 141 -24.29 24.94 10.38
N SER A 142 -24.28 26.04 11.14
CA SER A 142 -23.09 26.84 11.41
C SER A 142 -22.00 26.04 12.13
N ASN A 143 -22.34 25.25 13.16
CA ASN A 143 -21.35 24.44 13.88
C ASN A 143 -20.77 23.30 13.02
N ARG A 144 -21.58 22.62 12.19
CA ARG A 144 -21.07 21.61 11.25
C ARG A 144 -20.10 22.22 10.24
N MET A 145 -20.44 23.37 9.67
CA MET A 145 -19.56 24.06 8.73
C MET A 145 -18.22 24.45 9.36
N LYS A 146 -18.21 24.85 10.64
CA LYS A 146 -16.97 25.16 11.36
C LYS A 146 -16.02 23.97 11.45
N HIS A 147 -16.52 22.77 11.74
CA HIS A 147 -15.66 21.58 11.84
C HIS A 147 -15.00 21.24 10.50
N PHE A 148 -15.75 21.27 9.40
CA PHE A 148 -15.21 21.03 8.07
C PHE A 148 -14.24 22.12 7.63
N VAL A 149 -14.51 23.39 7.94
CA VAL A 149 -13.60 24.50 7.61
C VAL A 149 -12.29 24.37 8.38
N VAL A 150 -12.34 24.06 9.68
CA VAL A 150 -11.13 23.86 10.50
C VAL A 150 -10.33 22.65 10.01
N ALA A 151 -10.98 21.50 9.81
CA ALA A 151 -10.30 20.30 9.31
C ALA A 151 -9.70 20.55 7.91
N GLY A 152 -10.44 21.20 7.00
CA GLY A 152 -9.96 21.56 5.68
C GLY A 152 -8.76 22.51 5.72
N PHE A 153 -8.78 23.51 6.59
CA PHE A 153 -7.63 24.39 6.81
C PHE A 153 -6.41 23.63 7.32
N LEU A 154 -6.59 22.73 8.31
CA LEU A 154 -5.52 21.90 8.83
C LEU A 154 -4.95 20.94 7.77
N VAL A 155 -5.78 20.40 6.88
CA VAL A 155 -5.32 19.58 5.73
C VAL A 155 -4.41 20.41 4.82
N VAL A 156 -4.84 21.63 4.45
CA VAL A 156 -4.03 22.51 3.60
C VAL A 156 -2.71 22.86 4.27
N VAL A 157 -2.74 23.27 5.55
CA VAL A 157 -1.54 23.60 6.32
C VAL A 157 -0.58 22.42 6.38
N LEU A 158 -1.07 21.22 6.77
CA LEU A 158 -0.23 20.03 6.86
C LEU A 158 0.34 19.63 5.49
N THR A 159 -0.47 19.71 4.42
CA THR A 159 -0.02 19.40 3.06
C THR A 159 1.12 20.33 2.63
N VAL A 160 0.96 21.64 2.85
CA VAL A 160 2.00 22.64 2.53
C VAL A 160 3.27 22.38 3.35
N LEU A 161 3.15 22.09 4.64
CA LEU A 161 4.30 21.77 5.49
C LEU A 161 5.04 20.51 5.02
N LEU A 162 4.31 19.45 4.66
CA LEU A 162 4.90 18.21 4.13
C LEU A 162 5.62 18.44 2.80
N ILE A 163 5.02 19.23 1.90
CA ILE A 163 5.64 19.60 0.62
C ILE A 163 6.92 20.40 0.84
N LEU A 164 6.87 21.44 1.67
CA LEU A 164 8.03 22.29 1.96
C LEU A 164 9.14 21.49 2.62
N GLY A 165 8.78 20.63 3.59
CA GLY A 165 9.72 19.73 4.27
C GLY A 165 10.35 18.71 3.31
N ALA A 166 9.55 18.03 2.50
CA ALA A 166 10.04 17.09 1.49
C ALA A 166 10.95 17.76 0.46
N GLY A 167 10.65 19.01 0.08
CA GLY A 167 11.50 19.80 -0.83
C GLY A 167 12.88 20.13 -0.26
N GLN A 168 13.07 20.09 1.07
CA GLN A 168 14.40 20.24 1.68
C GLN A 168 15.21 18.93 1.67
N VAL A 169 14.55 17.78 1.51
CA VAL A 169 15.21 16.48 1.49
C VAL A 169 15.66 16.18 0.06
N ARG A 170 16.97 16.06 -0.16
CA ARG A 170 17.54 15.58 -1.43
C ARG A 170 17.38 14.06 -1.54
N LEU A 171 16.14 13.60 -1.72
CA LEU A 171 15.78 12.17 -1.80
C LEU A 171 16.42 11.47 -2.98
N LEU A 172 16.48 12.14 -4.13
CA LEU A 172 17.00 11.59 -5.37
C LEU A 172 18.40 12.14 -5.63
N PRO A 173 19.32 11.32 -6.18
CA PRO A 173 20.61 11.82 -6.61
C PRO A 173 20.44 12.72 -7.84
N VAL A 174 21.54 13.29 -8.34
CA VAL A 174 21.50 14.11 -9.56
C VAL A 174 20.81 13.36 -10.71
N ALA A 175 20.02 14.06 -11.51
CA ALA A 175 19.42 13.52 -12.73
C ALA A 175 20.45 13.63 -13.86
N ALA A 176 21.13 12.52 -14.16
CA ALA A 176 22.25 12.47 -15.11
C ALA A 176 21.91 11.78 -16.43
N SER A 177 20.62 11.61 -16.74
CA SER A 177 20.16 11.06 -18.01
C SER A 177 18.93 11.81 -18.54
N THR A 178 18.68 11.69 -19.84
CA THR A 178 17.44 12.18 -20.47
C THR A 178 16.22 11.48 -19.87
N GLN A 179 16.33 10.18 -19.59
CA GLN A 179 15.26 9.36 -19.00
C GLN A 179 14.89 9.81 -17.57
N ALA A 180 15.84 10.40 -16.83
CA ALA A 180 15.60 10.86 -15.47
C ALA A 180 14.59 12.02 -15.39
N GLN A 181 14.50 12.87 -16.41
CA GLN A 181 13.63 14.04 -16.41
C GLN A 181 12.12 13.69 -16.30
N PRO A 182 11.54 12.88 -17.21
CA PRO A 182 10.11 12.52 -17.11
C PRO A 182 9.82 11.69 -15.86
N ILE A 183 10.75 10.84 -15.42
CA ILE A 183 10.60 10.05 -14.18
C ILE A 183 10.54 10.97 -12.95
N ASP A 184 11.45 11.92 -12.82
CA ASP A 184 11.47 12.87 -11.70
C ASP A 184 10.23 13.78 -11.71
N GLN A 185 9.68 14.12 -12.88
CA GLN A 185 8.41 14.86 -12.99
C GLN A 185 7.22 14.05 -12.46
N LEU A 186 7.10 12.78 -12.85
CA LEU A 186 6.07 11.88 -12.32
C LEU A 186 6.24 11.66 -10.82
N PHE A 187 7.47 11.49 -10.34
CA PHE A 187 7.77 11.33 -8.93
C PHE A 187 7.34 12.56 -8.12
N ARG A 188 7.64 13.78 -8.60
CA ARG A 188 7.16 15.02 -7.98
C ARG A 188 5.63 15.07 -7.93
N LEU A 189 4.95 14.80 -9.04
CA LEU A 189 3.48 14.76 -9.10
C LEU A 189 2.90 13.78 -8.08
N MET A 190 3.46 12.57 -8.00
CA MET A 190 3.03 11.54 -7.05
C MET A 190 3.27 11.97 -5.59
N PHE A 191 4.42 12.58 -5.28
CA PHE A 191 4.70 13.10 -3.94
C PHE A 191 3.70 14.17 -3.51
N PHE A 192 3.37 15.11 -4.41
CA PHE A 192 2.33 16.11 -4.14
C PHE A 192 0.97 15.47 -3.85
N ALA A 193 0.56 14.50 -4.67
CA ALA A 193 -0.71 13.80 -4.49
C ALA A 193 -0.75 13.01 -3.17
N ILE A 194 0.32 12.26 -2.85
CA ILE A 194 0.42 11.47 -1.61
C ILE A 194 0.47 12.38 -0.39
N ALA A 195 1.20 13.49 -0.41
CA ALA A 195 1.24 14.45 0.70
C ALA A 195 -0.15 15.01 1.01
N PHE A 196 -0.93 15.34 -0.03
CA PHE A 196 -2.32 15.77 0.12
C PHE A 196 -3.21 14.65 0.68
N LEU A 197 -3.18 13.45 0.10
CA LEU A 197 -4.01 12.32 0.55
C LEU A 197 -3.68 11.89 1.98
N PHE A 198 -2.39 11.83 2.32
CA PHE A 198 -1.92 11.57 3.67
C PHE A 198 -2.47 12.62 4.64
N SER A 199 -2.35 13.90 4.30
CA SER A 199 -2.88 14.99 5.13
C SER A 199 -4.39 14.89 5.29
N LEU A 200 -5.11 14.59 4.21
CA LEU A 200 -6.56 14.39 4.23
C LEU A 200 -6.95 13.28 5.22
N ILE A 201 -6.32 12.12 5.14
CA ILE A 201 -6.66 10.99 6.03
C ILE A 201 -6.25 11.29 7.47
N VAL A 202 -5.00 11.71 7.70
CA VAL A 202 -4.43 11.89 9.03
C VAL A 202 -5.11 13.03 9.79
N VAL A 203 -5.36 14.17 9.13
CA VAL A 203 -6.04 15.28 9.79
C VAL A 203 -7.46 14.89 10.17
N PHE A 204 -8.25 14.29 9.27
CA PHE A 204 -9.61 13.88 9.61
C PHE A 204 -9.63 12.83 10.73
N MET A 205 -8.70 11.88 10.71
CA MET A 205 -8.55 10.88 11.76
C MET A 205 -8.21 11.52 13.12
N LEU A 206 -7.13 12.32 13.19
CA LEU A 206 -6.69 12.96 14.44
C LEU A 206 -7.71 13.99 14.93
N TYR A 207 -8.30 14.77 14.02
CA TYR A 207 -9.37 15.70 14.33
C TYR A 207 -10.56 14.97 14.96
N SER A 208 -10.94 13.80 14.42
CA SER A 208 -12.04 13.02 14.96
C SER A 208 -11.75 12.48 16.35
N ILE A 209 -10.53 11.97 16.58
CA ILE A 209 -10.08 11.48 17.89
C ILE A 209 -10.12 12.58 18.95
N VAL A 210 -9.77 13.83 18.60
CA VAL A 210 -9.70 14.94 19.55
C VAL A 210 -11.07 15.60 19.76
N VAL A 211 -11.79 15.87 18.68
CA VAL A 211 -12.99 16.72 18.70
C VAL A 211 -14.26 15.93 19.00
N PHE A 212 -14.36 14.70 18.51
CA PHE A 212 -15.51 13.81 18.75
C PHE A 212 -15.28 12.83 19.89
N ARG A 213 -14.26 13.07 20.73
CA ARG A 213 -14.04 12.29 21.95
C ARG A 213 -15.21 12.46 22.92
N ARG A 214 -15.71 11.35 23.47
CA ARG A 214 -16.69 11.35 24.57
C ARG A 214 -16.19 12.21 25.74
N ARG A 215 -17.03 13.12 26.22
CA ARG A 215 -16.72 14.00 27.36
C ARG A 215 -17.06 13.29 28.67
N LYS A 216 -16.39 13.68 29.75
CA LYS A 216 -16.65 13.11 31.09
C LYS A 216 -18.11 13.38 31.48
N GLY A 217 -18.86 12.32 31.79
CA GLY A 217 -20.27 12.40 32.16
C GLY A 217 -21.27 12.53 31.00
N ASP A 218 -20.81 12.43 29.75
CA ASP A 218 -21.69 12.33 28.59
C ASP A 218 -22.12 10.88 28.40
N GLU A 219 -23.40 10.59 28.66
CA GLU A 219 -24.04 9.29 28.45
C GLU A 219 -24.98 9.30 27.22
N SER A 220 -24.91 10.34 26.39
CA SER A 220 -25.75 10.43 25.19
C SER A 220 -25.18 9.62 24.04
N ASP A 221 -26.06 8.97 23.29
CA ASP A 221 -25.68 8.29 22.06
C ASP A 221 -25.42 9.28 20.92
N ALA A 222 -24.44 8.94 20.08
CA ALA A 222 -24.25 9.64 18.82
C ALA A 222 -25.45 9.40 17.88
N ARG A 223 -25.60 10.26 16.87
CA ARG A 223 -26.61 10.05 15.84
C ARG A 223 -26.30 8.74 15.10
N HIS A 224 -27.30 7.86 14.99
CA HIS A 224 -27.24 6.67 14.14
C HIS A 224 -27.14 7.09 12.67
N ILE A 225 -25.98 6.87 12.04
CA ILE A 225 -25.70 7.19 10.64
C ILE A 225 -25.08 5.94 10.02
N GLU A 226 -25.76 5.34 9.06
CA GLU A 226 -25.31 4.08 8.44
C GLU A 226 -24.54 4.28 7.13
N GLY A 227 -24.72 5.41 6.44
CA GLY A 227 -24.00 5.64 5.19
C GLY A 227 -24.44 6.87 4.42
N ASN A 228 -23.83 7.03 3.25
CA ASN A 228 -24.18 8.08 2.30
C ASN A 228 -23.73 7.64 0.90
N THR A 229 -24.65 7.05 0.13
CA THR A 229 -24.36 6.55 -1.23
C THR A 229 -23.78 7.63 -2.15
N LYS A 230 -24.18 8.90 -1.99
CA LYS A 230 -23.62 10.00 -2.80
C LYS A 230 -22.14 10.23 -2.47
N LEU A 231 -21.79 10.17 -1.19
CA LEU A 231 -20.39 10.27 -0.76
C LEU A 231 -19.59 9.06 -1.23
N GLU A 232 -20.18 7.86 -1.14
CA GLU A 232 -19.56 6.61 -1.58
C GLU A 232 -19.25 6.61 -3.07
N VAL A 233 -20.21 7.01 -3.91
CA VAL A 233 -19.98 7.15 -5.35
C VAL A 233 -18.89 8.22 -5.60
N THR A 234 -18.97 9.36 -4.92
CA THR A 234 -18.02 10.47 -5.11
C THR A 234 -16.57 10.05 -4.80
N TRP A 235 -16.33 9.42 -3.64
CA TRP A 235 -14.98 9.00 -3.25
C TRP A 235 -14.50 7.74 -3.98
N THR A 236 -15.35 7.08 -4.77
CA THR A 236 -14.96 5.93 -5.59
C THR A 236 -14.62 6.39 -7.00
N THR A 237 -15.46 7.23 -7.59
CA THR A 237 -15.29 7.76 -8.94
C THR A 237 -14.08 8.69 -9.03
N ILE A 238 -13.84 9.57 -8.04
CA ILE A 238 -12.70 10.50 -8.09
C ILE A 238 -11.35 9.76 -8.12
N PRO A 239 -11.04 8.83 -7.19
CA PRO A 239 -9.80 8.06 -7.26
C PRO A 239 -9.67 7.22 -8.53
N LEU A 240 -10.77 6.63 -9.01
CA LEU A 240 -10.76 5.88 -10.27
C LEU A 240 -10.28 6.76 -11.43
N ILE A 241 -10.85 7.96 -11.59
CA ILE A 241 -10.45 8.89 -12.64
C ILE A 241 -8.99 9.32 -12.48
N ILE A 242 -8.55 9.59 -11.25
CA ILE A 242 -7.16 9.98 -10.96
C ILE A 242 -6.20 8.85 -11.35
N VAL A 243 -6.48 7.60 -10.96
CA VAL A 243 -5.65 6.44 -11.28
C VAL A 243 -5.59 6.20 -12.79
N LEU A 244 -6.72 6.33 -13.50
CA LEU A 244 -6.73 6.23 -14.97
C LEU A 244 -5.89 7.33 -15.63
N GLY A 245 -5.98 8.57 -15.14
CA GLY A 245 -5.16 9.67 -15.62
C GLY A 245 -3.66 9.46 -15.36
N LEU A 246 -3.28 9.04 -14.16
CA LEU A 246 -1.89 8.72 -13.81
C LEU A 246 -1.35 7.53 -14.62
N SER A 247 -2.18 6.50 -14.85
CA SER A 247 -1.82 5.36 -15.69
C SER A 247 -1.52 5.79 -17.13
N PHE A 248 -2.33 6.68 -17.71
CA PHE A 248 -2.08 7.24 -19.03
C PHE A 248 -0.77 8.04 -19.10
N LEU A 249 -0.52 8.90 -18.10
CA LEU A 249 0.73 9.65 -18.01
C LEU A 249 1.96 8.73 -17.85
N GLY A 250 1.83 7.69 -17.04
CA GLY A 250 2.86 6.66 -16.86
C GLY A 250 3.16 5.92 -18.16
N ALA A 251 2.14 5.49 -18.90
CA ALA A 251 2.31 4.82 -20.19
C ALA A 251 3.02 5.72 -21.23
N ARG A 252 2.65 7.01 -21.28
CA ARG A 252 3.34 7.98 -22.15
C ARG A 252 4.82 8.15 -21.74
N SER A 253 5.08 8.30 -20.45
CA SER A 253 6.45 8.44 -19.92
C SER A 253 7.29 7.21 -20.23
N LEU A 254 6.72 6.00 -20.13
CA LEU A 254 7.40 4.76 -20.48
C LEU A 254 7.78 4.76 -21.97
N ALA A 255 6.84 5.10 -22.84
CA ALA A 255 7.10 5.18 -24.28
C ALA A 255 8.18 6.21 -24.66
N GLU A 256 8.28 7.31 -23.91
CA GLU A 256 9.33 8.33 -24.10
C GLU A 256 10.70 7.82 -23.64
N VAL A 257 10.76 7.17 -22.47
CA VAL A 257 11.98 6.59 -21.89
C VAL A 257 12.54 5.47 -22.77
N GLU A 258 11.68 4.66 -23.39
CA GLU A 258 12.06 3.51 -24.23
C GLU A 258 12.31 3.87 -25.69
N ARG A 259 12.18 5.14 -26.08
CA ARG A 259 12.26 5.55 -27.49
C ARG A 259 13.64 5.23 -28.10
N PRO A 260 13.71 4.43 -29.18
CA PRO A 260 14.98 4.06 -29.79
C PRO A 260 15.57 5.20 -30.64
N ASP A 261 16.90 5.32 -30.59
CA ASP A 261 17.72 6.08 -31.53
C ASP A 261 18.48 5.10 -32.43
N PRO A 262 18.31 5.14 -33.76
CA PRO A 262 19.04 4.26 -34.68
C PRO A 262 20.56 4.50 -34.72
N LYS A 263 21.07 5.57 -34.09
CA LYS A 263 22.50 5.88 -34.00
C LYS A 263 23.08 5.63 -32.60
N ALA A 264 22.35 4.90 -31.75
CA ALA A 264 22.80 4.59 -30.42
C ALA A 264 24.12 3.80 -30.42
N LEU A 265 24.93 4.02 -29.38
CA LEU A 265 26.07 3.15 -29.07
C LEU A 265 25.53 1.83 -28.50
N GLU A 266 25.99 0.70 -29.03
CA GLU A 266 25.63 -0.62 -28.55
C GLU A 266 26.71 -1.14 -27.59
N VAL A 267 26.27 -1.65 -26.44
CA VAL A 267 27.14 -2.26 -25.43
C VAL A 267 26.44 -3.51 -24.89
N ASP A 268 27.13 -4.65 -24.91
CA ASP A 268 26.65 -5.84 -24.25
C ASP A 268 27.09 -5.80 -22.79
N VAL A 269 26.15 -6.08 -21.89
CA VAL A 269 26.32 -6.05 -20.45
C VAL A 269 26.04 -7.43 -19.91
N ILE A 270 27.08 -8.04 -19.35
CA ILE A 270 27.04 -9.39 -18.82
C ILE A 270 27.18 -9.32 -17.30
N GLY A 271 26.15 -9.82 -16.60
CA GLY A 271 26.16 -10.01 -15.16
C GLY A 271 26.70 -11.39 -14.78
N MET A 272 27.61 -11.42 -13.81
CA MET A 272 28.17 -12.63 -13.20
C MET A 272 28.29 -12.41 -11.69
N GLN A 273 28.22 -13.45 -10.87
CA GLN A 273 28.51 -13.38 -9.45
C GLN A 273 30.02 -13.09 -9.23
N TRP A 274 30.44 -11.91 -8.75
CA TRP A 274 29.70 -10.67 -8.47
C TRP A 274 30.40 -9.48 -9.12
N THR A 275 30.42 -9.48 -10.45
CA THR A 275 31.10 -8.51 -11.30
C THR A 275 30.32 -8.23 -12.59
N TRP A 276 30.67 -7.14 -13.26
CA TRP A 276 30.11 -6.74 -14.54
C TRP A 276 31.17 -6.84 -15.63
N ARG A 277 30.77 -7.32 -16.81
CA ARG A 277 31.57 -7.28 -18.03
C ARG A 277 30.83 -6.48 -19.09
N PHE A 278 31.53 -5.54 -19.70
CA PHE A 278 31.01 -4.63 -20.71
C PHE A 278 31.74 -4.90 -22.02
N GLU A 279 31.01 -5.30 -23.04
CA GLU A 279 31.56 -5.56 -24.37
C GLU A 279 31.06 -4.49 -25.32
N TYR A 280 31.96 -3.95 -26.15
CA TYR A 280 31.64 -2.97 -27.19
C TYR A 280 31.90 -3.63 -28.55
N PRO A 281 30.92 -4.35 -29.11
CA PRO A 281 31.15 -5.25 -30.25
C PRO A 281 31.77 -4.55 -31.45
N ARG A 282 31.31 -3.33 -31.72
CA ARG A 282 31.81 -2.49 -32.82
C ARG A 282 33.31 -2.18 -32.73
N TYR A 283 33.87 -2.17 -31.52
CA TYR A 283 35.28 -1.86 -31.30
C TYR A 283 36.11 -3.08 -30.90
N GLY A 284 35.48 -4.24 -30.66
CA GLY A 284 36.15 -5.43 -30.12
C GLY A 284 36.72 -5.22 -28.71
N ILE A 285 36.16 -4.27 -27.94
CA ILE A 285 36.63 -3.94 -26.60
C ILE A 285 35.82 -4.73 -25.58
N VAL A 286 36.49 -5.24 -24.56
CA VAL A 286 35.85 -5.77 -23.36
C VAL A 286 36.47 -5.11 -22.13
N SER A 287 35.61 -4.68 -21.21
CA SER A 287 35.97 -3.83 -20.08
C SER A 287 35.23 -4.25 -18.82
N ASN A 288 35.81 -3.96 -17.65
CA ASN A 288 35.16 -4.07 -16.35
C ASN A 288 34.59 -2.72 -15.84
N GLU A 289 34.80 -1.66 -16.61
CA GLU A 289 34.20 -0.33 -16.44
C GLU A 289 33.37 0.05 -17.68
N LEU A 290 32.25 0.73 -17.44
CA LEU A 290 31.37 1.20 -18.51
C LEU A 290 31.70 2.66 -18.83
N VAL A 291 32.32 2.93 -19.97
CA VAL A 291 32.64 4.28 -20.43
C VAL A 291 31.62 4.70 -21.49
N LEU A 292 30.95 5.83 -21.25
CA LEU A 292 29.86 6.32 -22.09
C LEU A 292 30.13 7.75 -22.56
N PRO A 293 29.87 8.09 -23.83
CA PRO A 293 29.88 9.48 -24.28
C PRO A 293 28.61 10.22 -23.82
N VAL A 294 28.77 11.44 -23.32
CA VAL A 294 27.65 12.32 -22.95
C VAL A 294 26.82 12.71 -24.18
N ASN A 295 25.51 12.93 -23.98
CA ASN A 295 24.53 13.33 -24.99
C ASN A 295 24.36 12.37 -26.18
N LYS A 296 24.79 11.12 -26.03
CA LYS A 296 24.59 10.05 -27.00
C LYS A 296 23.76 8.95 -26.37
N GLN A 297 22.73 8.48 -27.08
CA GLN A 297 21.98 7.33 -26.61
C GLN A 297 22.87 6.08 -26.67
N VAL A 298 22.76 5.27 -25.62
CA VAL A 298 23.40 3.97 -25.48
C VAL A 298 22.29 2.95 -25.30
N VAL A 299 22.34 1.87 -26.09
CA VAL A 299 21.51 0.68 -25.92
C VAL A 299 22.38 -0.38 -25.26
N LEU A 300 22.00 -0.76 -24.05
CA LEU A 300 22.62 -1.86 -23.33
C LEU A 300 21.84 -3.14 -23.66
N TYR A 301 22.55 -4.18 -24.10
CA TYR A 301 22.00 -5.53 -24.24
C TYR A 301 22.42 -6.35 -23.03
N LEU A 302 21.45 -6.81 -22.26
CA LEU A 302 21.62 -7.27 -20.89
C LEU A 302 21.39 -8.77 -20.80
N THR A 303 22.39 -9.50 -20.32
CA THR A 303 22.34 -10.95 -20.13
C THR A 303 23.08 -11.40 -18.87
N SER A 304 22.76 -12.58 -18.35
CA SER A 304 23.47 -13.17 -17.21
C SER A 304 24.10 -14.51 -17.56
N GLN A 305 25.29 -14.77 -17.01
CA GLN A 305 25.94 -16.09 -17.13
C GLN A 305 25.52 -17.09 -16.04
N ASP A 306 24.87 -16.63 -14.97
CA ASP A 306 24.55 -17.47 -13.82
C ASP A 306 23.12 -17.26 -13.29
N VAL A 307 22.90 -16.30 -12.40
CA VAL A 307 21.63 -16.02 -11.72
C VAL A 307 21.06 -14.69 -12.22
N ILE A 308 19.86 -14.33 -11.77
CA ILE A 308 19.29 -13.02 -12.12
C ILE A 308 20.12 -11.91 -11.45
N HIS A 309 20.42 -10.86 -12.22
CA HIS A 309 20.99 -9.60 -11.73
C HIS A 309 20.10 -8.43 -12.18
N SER A 310 20.38 -7.21 -11.73
CA SER A 310 19.70 -6.02 -12.25
C SER A 310 20.67 -4.86 -12.38
N PHE A 311 20.84 -4.35 -13.60
CA PHE A 311 21.72 -3.23 -13.89
C PHE A 311 21.04 -1.95 -13.42
N TRP A 312 21.67 -1.24 -12.48
CA TRP A 312 21.13 0.02 -11.99
C TRP A 312 22.22 1.07 -11.73
N VAL A 313 22.07 2.22 -12.39
CA VAL A 313 22.78 3.46 -12.06
C VAL A 313 21.71 4.45 -11.55
N PRO A 314 21.63 4.72 -10.23
CA PRO A 314 20.56 5.54 -9.65
C PRO A 314 20.36 6.90 -10.31
N GLU A 315 21.45 7.55 -10.71
CA GLU A 315 21.48 8.85 -11.36
C GLU A 315 20.78 8.84 -12.73
N PHE A 316 20.68 7.68 -13.38
CA PHE A 316 20.01 7.52 -14.67
C PHE A 316 18.52 7.14 -14.57
N ARG A 317 18.02 6.85 -13.35
CA ARG A 317 16.62 6.51 -13.02
C ARG A 317 16.02 5.26 -13.68
N VAL A 318 16.78 4.59 -14.53
CA VAL A 318 16.35 3.36 -15.19
C VAL A 318 17.14 2.18 -14.66
N LYS A 319 16.46 1.03 -14.57
CA LYS A 319 17.06 -0.25 -14.23
C LYS A 319 16.50 -1.32 -15.15
N GLN A 320 17.27 -2.37 -15.38
CA GLN A 320 16.77 -3.53 -16.10
C GLN A 320 17.43 -4.81 -15.61
N ASP A 321 16.62 -5.86 -15.52
CA ASP A 321 17.07 -7.15 -15.04
C ASP A 321 17.82 -7.91 -16.14
N LEU A 322 18.86 -8.63 -15.74
CA LEU A 322 19.67 -9.51 -16.57
C LEU A 322 19.26 -10.93 -16.26
N LEU A 323 18.81 -11.65 -17.28
CA LEU A 323 18.26 -13.00 -17.14
C LEU A 323 19.23 -14.03 -17.74
N PRO A 324 19.45 -15.18 -17.09
CA PRO A 324 20.15 -16.29 -17.71
C PRO A 324 19.24 -17.00 -18.73
N GLY A 325 19.83 -17.67 -19.73
CA GLY A 325 19.06 -18.50 -20.67
C GLY A 325 19.32 -18.26 -22.17
N GLY A 326 20.35 -17.50 -22.54
CA GLY A 326 20.72 -17.27 -23.94
C GLY A 326 20.00 -16.10 -24.60
N GLU A 327 20.04 -16.03 -25.94
CA GLU A 327 19.64 -14.85 -26.71
C GLU A 327 18.17 -14.43 -26.51
N GLU A 328 17.25 -15.37 -26.32
CA GLU A 328 15.82 -15.07 -26.09
C GLU A 328 15.56 -14.29 -24.79
N PHE A 329 16.49 -14.40 -23.84
CA PHE A 329 16.41 -13.75 -22.52
C PHE A 329 17.17 -12.43 -22.46
N VAL A 330 17.85 -12.04 -23.54
CA VAL A 330 18.50 -10.73 -23.62
C VAL A 330 17.45 -9.62 -23.48
N ARG A 331 17.73 -8.68 -22.59
CA ARG A 331 16.90 -7.49 -22.37
C ARG A 331 17.61 -6.25 -22.87
N THR A 332 16.85 -5.20 -23.14
CA THR A 332 17.42 -3.91 -23.55
C THR A 332 17.16 -2.85 -22.52
N LEU A 333 18.14 -1.97 -22.31
CA LEU A 333 18.00 -0.75 -21.51
C LEU A 333 18.58 0.41 -22.31
N ARG A 334 17.81 1.50 -22.40
CA ARG A 334 18.22 2.71 -23.13
C ARG A 334 18.57 3.80 -22.14
N ILE A 335 19.75 4.38 -22.32
CA ILE A 335 20.25 5.46 -21.47
C ILE A 335 20.82 6.54 -22.37
N THR A 336 20.57 7.80 -22.07
CA THR A 336 21.23 8.94 -22.72
C THR A 336 21.83 9.80 -21.62
N PRO A 337 23.12 9.61 -21.27
CA PRO A 337 23.77 10.36 -20.21
C PRO A 337 23.81 11.85 -20.56
N THR A 338 23.52 12.73 -19.61
CA THR A 338 23.50 14.19 -19.82
C THR A 338 24.57 14.94 -19.03
N GLU A 339 25.20 14.28 -18.06
CA GLU A 339 26.18 14.88 -17.15
C GLU A 339 27.47 14.07 -17.15
N ILE A 340 28.59 14.71 -17.54
CA ILE A 340 29.94 14.14 -17.45
C ILE A 340 30.28 13.88 -15.97
N GLY A 341 30.87 12.72 -15.69
CA GLY A 341 31.24 12.37 -14.32
C GLY A 341 31.48 10.89 -14.12
N SER A 342 31.88 10.55 -12.90
CA SER A 342 32.07 9.18 -12.44
C SER A 342 30.87 8.73 -11.61
N TYR A 343 30.23 7.67 -12.06
CA TYR A 343 29.11 6.99 -11.41
C TYR A 343 29.51 5.55 -11.15
N LYS A 344 28.56 4.77 -10.62
CA LYS A 344 28.73 3.33 -10.49
C LYS A 344 27.44 2.60 -10.83
N VAL A 345 27.57 1.47 -11.52
CA VAL A 345 26.50 0.48 -11.60
C VAL A 345 26.48 -0.29 -10.29
N ARG A 346 25.29 -0.64 -9.84
CA ARG A 346 25.04 -1.53 -8.70
C ARG A 346 24.10 -2.63 -9.14
N CYS A 347 24.27 -3.82 -8.58
CA CYS A 347 23.25 -4.86 -8.71
C CYS A 347 22.02 -4.50 -7.88
N ALA A 348 20.84 -4.54 -8.50
CA ALA A 348 19.56 -4.26 -7.86
C ALA A 348 18.62 -5.48 -7.76
N GLU A 349 19.15 -6.69 -7.99
CA GLU A 349 18.46 -7.96 -7.78
C GLU A 349 19.32 -8.88 -6.91
N LEU A 350 18.74 -9.51 -5.89
CA LEU A 350 19.50 -10.31 -4.93
C LEU A 350 20.16 -11.51 -5.62
N CYS A 351 21.47 -11.40 -5.85
CA CYS A 351 22.24 -12.36 -6.64
C CYS A 351 23.25 -13.18 -5.82
N GLY A 352 23.08 -13.27 -4.50
CA GLY A 352 23.92 -14.11 -3.62
C GLY A 352 24.75 -13.33 -2.60
N ILE A 353 25.73 -14.00 -1.97
CA ILE A 353 26.41 -13.53 -0.76
C ILE A 353 27.19 -12.22 -0.92
N ARG A 354 27.65 -11.86 -2.12
CA ARG A 354 28.30 -10.57 -2.38
C ARG A 354 27.46 -9.61 -3.22
N HIS A 355 26.14 -9.79 -3.25
CA HIS A 355 25.20 -8.89 -3.94
C HIS A 355 25.47 -7.40 -3.64
N ALA A 356 25.64 -7.06 -2.36
CA ALA A 356 25.87 -5.67 -1.93
C ALA A 356 27.20 -5.06 -2.41
N TYR A 357 28.13 -5.88 -2.91
CA TYR A 357 29.45 -5.45 -3.39
C TYR A 357 29.58 -5.56 -4.91
N MET A 358 28.52 -5.95 -5.61
CA MET A 358 28.50 -6.09 -7.06
C MET A 358 28.36 -4.73 -7.73
N GLU A 359 29.46 -3.98 -7.76
CA GLU A 359 29.55 -2.63 -8.30
C GLU A 359 30.69 -2.53 -9.34
N SER A 360 30.49 -1.72 -10.38
CA SER A 360 31.54 -1.36 -11.34
C SER A 360 31.49 0.14 -11.68
N PRO A 361 32.63 0.76 -12.05
CA PRO A 361 32.65 2.16 -12.48
C PRO A 361 31.82 2.37 -13.74
N VAL A 362 31.11 3.50 -13.78
CA VAL A 362 30.43 4.01 -14.98
C VAL A 362 30.92 5.42 -15.21
N ILE A 363 31.66 5.65 -16.29
CA ILE A 363 32.37 6.91 -16.54
C ILE A 363 31.72 7.58 -17.75
N VAL A 364 31.10 8.73 -17.53
CA VAL A 364 30.53 9.55 -18.61
C VAL A 364 31.55 10.61 -19.01
N VAL A 365 31.96 10.61 -20.27
CA VAL A 365 33.02 11.47 -20.80
C VAL A 365 32.56 12.24 -22.04
N SER A 366 33.39 13.18 -22.53
CA SER A 366 33.14 13.82 -23.82
C SER A 366 33.30 12.81 -24.97
N GLN A 367 32.72 13.10 -26.14
CA GLN A 367 32.90 12.22 -27.31
C GLN A 367 34.39 12.09 -27.69
N ALA A 368 35.17 13.17 -27.58
CA ALA A 368 36.60 13.14 -27.87
C ALA A 368 37.38 12.23 -26.91
N ASP A 369 37.07 12.30 -25.60
CA ASP A 369 37.72 11.44 -24.60
C ASP A 369 37.29 9.98 -24.74
N PHE A 370 36.04 9.73 -25.14
CA PHE A 370 35.58 8.37 -25.47
C PHE A 370 36.38 7.80 -26.65
N ASP A 371 36.59 8.59 -27.71
CA ASP A 371 37.36 8.15 -28.88
C ASP A 371 38.84 7.86 -28.52
N VAL A 372 39.43 8.66 -27.61
CA VAL A 372 40.77 8.41 -27.05
C VAL A 372 40.80 7.11 -26.25
N TRP A 373 39.81 6.89 -25.39
CA TRP A 373 39.71 5.65 -24.60
C TRP A 373 39.58 4.42 -25.51
N VAL A 374 38.74 4.48 -26.55
CA VAL A 374 38.61 3.40 -27.55
C VAL A 374 39.98 3.09 -28.18
N ALA A 375 40.71 4.10 -28.64
CA ALA A 375 42.03 3.92 -29.26
C ALA A 375 43.04 3.25 -28.31
N GLN A 376 43.00 3.60 -27.02
CA GLN A 376 43.86 2.99 -25.99
C GLN A 376 43.50 1.52 -25.73
N GLN A 377 42.22 1.18 -25.67
CA GLN A 377 41.78 -0.20 -25.38
C GLN A 377 42.09 -1.17 -26.53
N THR A 378 42.12 -0.68 -27.76
CA THR A 378 42.47 -1.46 -28.95
C THR A 378 43.98 -1.68 -29.12
N GLY A 379 44.82 -1.03 -28.31
CA GLY A 379 46.25 -1.31 -28.28
C GLY A 379 46.54 -2.56 -27.44
N GLU A 380 46.91 -3.67 -28.07
CA GLU A 380 47.30 -4.89 -27.35
C GLU A 380 48.76 -4.81 -26.87
N SER A 381 48.98 -5.16 -25.59
CA SER A 381 50.33 -5.36 -25.07
C SER A 381 50.91 -6.66 -25.61
N THR A 382 52.18 -6.62 -26.03
CA THR A 382 52.92 -7.82 -26.43
C THR A 382 53.37 -8.65 -25.23
N ASP A 383 53.30 -8.14 -24.01
CA ASP A 383 53.69 -8.86 -22.78
C ASP A 383 52.57 -9.81 -22.29
N PRO A 384 52.81 -11.14 -22.24
CA PRO A 384 51.86 -12.11 -21.69
C PRO A 384 51.41 -11.82 -20.25
N VAL A 385 52.26 -11.22 -19.42
CA VAL A 385 51.92 -10.90 -18.03
C VAL A 385 50.89 -9.78 -17.96
N GLU A 386 51.08 -8.72 -18.76
CA GLU A 386 50.12 -7.62 -18.84
C GLU A 386 48.78 -8.09 -19.41
N ARG A 387 48.82 -8.91 -20.48
CA ARG A 387 47.61 -9.55 -21.02
C ARG A 387 46.93 -10.45 -19.99
N GLY A 388 47.69 -11.24 -19.24
CA GLY A 388 47.17 -12.13 -18.19
C GLY A 388 46.45 -11.40 -17.08
N ARG A 389 47.02 -10.27 -16.63
CA ARG A 389 46.35 -9.37 -15.69
C ARG A 389 45.08 -8.77 -16.28
N LYS A 390 45.10 -8.35 -17.55
CA LYS A 390 43.94 -7.83 -18.27
C LYS A 390 42.81 -8.87 -18.32
N TRP A 391 43.09 -10.10 -18.77
CA TRP A 391 42.10 -11.17 -18.83
C TRP A 391 41.55 -11.53 -17.45
N SER A 392 42.41 -11.59 -16.43
CA SER A 392 42.00 -11.89 -15.05
C SER A 392 40.99 -10.86 -14.50
N ASN A 393 41.16 -9.58 -14.87
CA ASN A 393 40.19 -8.52 -14.54
C ASN A 393 38.91 -8.65 -15.37
N GLN A 394 39.07 -8.82 -16.68
CA GLN A 394 37.98 -8.79 -17.66
C GLN A 394 37.00 -9.96 -17.50
N TYR A 395 37.50 -11.14 -17.12
CA TYR A 395 36.71 -12.34 -16.88
C TYR A 395 36.32 -12.50 -15.41
N GLY A 396 36.54 -11.48 -14.57
CA GLY A 396 36.03 -11.47 -13.20
C GLY A 396 36.79 -12.34 -12.21
N CYS A 397 37.93 -12.93 -12.57
CA CYS A 397 38.68 -13.82 -11.68
C CYS A 397 39.03 -13.10 -10.36
N LEU A 398 39.42 -11.81 -10.45
CA LEU A 398 39.85 -11.03 -9.30
C LEU A 398 38.70 -10.58 -8.37
N SER A 399 37.42 -10.78 -8.72
CA SER A 399 36.33 -10.55 -7.77
C SER A 399 36.23 -11.67 -6.72
N CYS A 400 36.76 -12.85 -7.05
CA CYS A 400 36.74 -14.04 -6.20
C CYS A 400 38.11 -14.42 -5.67
N HIS A 401 39.18 -14.13 -6.41
CA HIS A 401 40.57 -14.46 -6.05
C HIS A 401 41.37 -13.20 -5.72
N SER A 402 41.96 -13.15 -4.53
CA SER A 402 42.79 -12.03 -4.10
C SER A 402 44.23 -12.16 -4.59
N LEU A 403 44.93 -11.02 -4.65
CA LEU A 403 46.35 -10.95 -5.01
C LEU A 403 47.26 -10.72 -3.79
N ASP A 404 46.68 -10.55 -2.61
CA ASP A 404 47.34 -10.07 -1.39
C ASP A 404 47.24 -11.05 -0.21
N GLY A 405 46.69 -12.25 -0.43
CA GLY A 405 46.49 -13.25 0.62
C GLY A 405 45.16 -13.11 1.39
N SER A 406 44.38 -12.06 1.16
CA SER A 406 43.09 -11.90 1.82
C SER A 406 42.12 -13.02 1.44
N LYS A 407 41.34 -13.53 2.41
CA LYS A 407 40.33 -14.55 2.14
C LYS A 407 39.11 -13.90 1.49
N LEU A 408 38.84 -14.27 0.24
CA LEU A 408 37.63 -13.90 -0.49
C LEU A 408 36.74 -15.13 -0.66
N VAL A 409 36.08 -15.24 -1.82
CA VAL A 409 35.19 -16.35 -2.19
C VAL A 409 36.01 -17.55 -2.64
N GLY A 410 37.10 -17.30 -3.38
CA GLY A 410 38.09 -18.29 -3.80
C GLY A 410 39.44 -18.07 -3.10
N PRO A 411 40.37 -19.03 -3.26
CA PRO A 411 41.72 -18.92 -2.72
C PRO A 411 42.51 -17.76 -3.33
N SER A 412 43.43 -17.18 -2.55
CA SER A 412 44.37 -16.17 -3.02
C SER A 412 45.32 -16.74 -4.08
N TRP A 413 45.74 -15.89 -5.02
CA TRP A 413 46.79 -16.20 -6.00
C TRP A 413 48.20 -15.82 -5.51
N LEU A 414 48.32 -15.09 -4.40
CA LEU A 414 49.62 -14.76 -3.81
C LEU A 414 50.39 -16.03 -3.44
N GLY A 415 51.55 -16.24 -4.06
CA GLY A 415 52.41 -17.40 -3.81
C GLY A 415 51.83 -18.73 -4.27
N LEU A 416 50.76 -18.72 -5.09
CA LEU A 416 50.03 -19.94 -5.46
C LEU A 416 50.84 -20.85 -6.38
N PHE A 417 51.52 -20.30 -7.39
CA PHE A 417 52.18 -21.13 -8.39
C PHE A 417 53.33 -21.95 -7.79
N GLY A 418 53.22 -23.28 -7.89
CA GLY A 418 54.18 -24.23 -7.32
C GLY A 418 53.99 -24.53 -5.82
N SER A 419 52.98 -23.96 -5.15
CA SER A 419 52.68 -24.29 -3.75
C SER A 419 51.93 -25.62 -3.62
N GLU A 420 52.02 -26.25 -2.44
CA GLU A 420 51.14 -27.36 -2.07
C GLU A 420 49.74 -26.84 -1.72
N VAL A 421 48.72 -27.40 -2.38
CA VAL A 421 47.31 -27.08 -2.17
C VAL A 421 46.59 -28.30 -1.63
N LYS A 422 46.01 -28.16 -0.44
CA LYS A 422 45.17 -29.19 0.17
C LYS A 422 43.72 -29.03 -0.32
N LEU A 423 43.14 -30.12 -0.81
CA LEU A 423 41.80 -30.17 -1.37
C LEU A 423 40.78 -30.62 -0.32
N ALA A 424 39.51 -30.28 -0.54
CA ALA A 424 38.39 -30.63 0.34
C ALA A 424 38.13 -32.13 0.44
N ASP A 425 38.60 -32.93 -0.53
CA ASP A 425 38.52 -34.40 -0.52
C ASP A 425 39.71 -35.08 0.20
N GLY A 426 40.60 -34.30 0.79
CA GLY A 426 41.76 -34.77 1.54
C GLY A 426 43.02 -35.01 0.70
N ARG A 427 42.95 -34.87 -0.63
CA ARG A 427 44.15 -34.93 -1.49
C ARG A 427 44.99 -33.66 -1.33
N THR A 428 46.28 -33.78 -1.59
CA THR A 428 47.20 -32.63 -1.77
C THR A 428 47.73 -32.66 -3.19
N VAL A 429 47.70 -31.51 -3.86
CA VAL A 429 48.20 -31.31 -5.22
C VAL A 429 49.20 -30.17 -5.25
N ILE A 430 50.06 -30.13 -6.26
CA ILE A 430 50.90 -28.96 -6.54
C ILE A 430 50.12 -28.03 -7.46
N ALA A 431 50.10 -26.73 -7.15
CA ALA A 431 49.49 -25.72 -8.00
C ALA A 431 50.38 -25.38 -9.21
N ASP A 432 50.53 -26.36 -10.10
CA ASP A 432 51.23 -26.24 -11.38
C ASP A 432 50.28 -25.75 -12.50
N GLU A 433 50.77 -25.67 -13.74
CA GLU A 433 49.96 -25.22 -14.87
C GLU A 433 48.76 -26.14 -15.12
N ALA A 434 48.94 -27.45 -15.00
CA ALA A 434 47.86 -28.42 -15.24
C ALA A 434 46.73 -28.24 -14.21
N TYR A 435 47.09 -28.03 -12.94
CA TYR A 435 46.12 -27.72 -11.89
C TYR A 435 45.34 -26.42 -12.18
N ILE A 436 46.02 -25.35 -12.60
CA ILE A 436 45.37 -24.07 -12.88
C ILE A 436 44.45 -24.17 -14.11
N ILE A 437 44.91 -24.83 -15.19
CA ILE A 437 44.09 -25.06 -16.38
C ILE A 437 42.85 -25.88 -16.04
N GLU A 438 43.01 -26.96 -15.29
CA GLU A 438 41.89 -27.81 -14.85
C GLU A 438 40.91 -27.03 -13.97
N SER A 439 41.41 -26.18 -13.08
CA SER A 439 40.57 -25.34 -12.21
C SER A 439 39.74 -24.31 -13.00
N ILE A 440 40.27 -23.79 -14.12
CA ILE A 440 39.57 -22.85 -15.01
C ILE A 440 38.60 -23.58 -15.94
N ARG A 441 39.02 -24.70 -16.53
CA ARG A 441 38.24 -25.46 -17.53
C ARG A 441 37.14 -26.30 -16.90
N ASN A 442 37.40 -26.89 -15.73
CA ASN A 442 36.48 -27.74 -14.97
C ASN A 442 36.34 -27.26 -13.52
N PRO A 443 35.73 -26.07 -13.29
CA PRO A 443 35.47 -25.57 -11.94
C PRO A 443 34.69 -26.62 -11.13
N GLY A 444 35.18 -26.95 -9.93
CA GLY A 444 34.60 -28.00 -9.08
C GLY A 444 35.38 -29.31 -9.04
N ALA A 445 36.29 -29.58 -9.98
CA ALA A 445 37.07 -30.82 -10.02
C ALA A 445 38.08 -30.94 -8.86
N ALA A 446 38.65 -29.81 -8.40
CA ALA A 446 39.66 -29.76 -7.35
C ALA A 446 39.44 -28.56 -6.42
N ILE A 447 38.46 -28.68 -5.52
CA ILE A 447 38.11 -27.62 -4.56
C ILE A 447 39.15 -27.55 -3.44
N VAL A 448 39.71 -26.35 -3.22
CA VAL A 448 40.63 -26.06 -2.12
C VAL A 448 39.92 -26.18 -0.77
N GLU A 449 40.56 -26.82 0.21
CA GLU A 449 40.02 -26.99 1.56
C GLU A 449 39.63 -25.63 2.18
N GLY A 450 38.43 -25.56 2.76
CA GLY A 450 37.92 -24.35 3.41
C GLY A 450 37.29 -23.30 2.47
N TYR A 451 37.10 -23.63 1.19
CA TYR A 451 36.37 -22.84 0.20
C TYR A 451 35.14 -23.58 -0.36
N PRO A 452 34.05 -22.87 -0.68
CA PRO A 452 32.85 -23.48 -1.25
C PRO A 452 32.99 -23.70 -2.77
N ASN A 453 32.22 -24.65 -3.33
CA ASN A 453 32.14 -24.87 -4.77
C ASN A 453 31.19 -23.86 -5.43
N VAL A 454 31.69 -22.65 -5.72
CA VAL A 454 30.90 -21.53 -6.26
C VAL A 454 31.52 -20.84 -7.48
N MET A 455 32.65 -21.35 -7.98
CA MET A 455 33.26 -20.83 -9.20
C MET A 455 32.34 -21.17 -10.40
N PRO A 456 31.98 -20.22 -11.27
CA PRO A 456 31.05 -20.47 -12.37
C PRO A 456 31.53 -21.59 -13.28
N ALA A 457 30.70 -22.62 -13.50
CA ALA A 457 31.07 -23.83 -14.24
C ALA A 457 31.47 -23.57 -15.71
N ASN A 458 31.03 -22.45 -16.28
CA ASN A 458 31.27 -22.04 -17.66
C ASN A 458 32.39 -21.00 -17.81
N VAL A 459 33.06 -20.56 -16.74
CA VAL A 459 34.08 -19.49 -16.81
C VAL A 459 35.20 -19.79 -17.80
N GLY A 460 35.57 -21.08 -17.94
CA GLY A 460 36.57 -21.51 -18.89
C GLY A 460 36.11 -21.52 -20.34
N GLN A 461 34.81 -21.53 -20.65
CA GLN A 461 34.31 -21.66 -22.03
C GLN A 461 34.65 -20.44 -22.90
N ASP A 462 34.64 -19.25 -22.31
CA ASP A 462 34.90 -17.99 -23.01
C ASP A 462 36.41 -17.67 -23.16
N LEU A 463 37.30 -18.53 -22.64
CA LEU A 463 38.75 -18.33 -22.63
C LEU A 463 39.45 -19.25 -23.64
N SER A 464 40.16 -18.67 -24.62
CA SER A 464 41.08 -19.42 -25.48
C SER A 464 42.28 -19.95 -24.69
N ASP A 465 42.97 -20.97 -25.19
CA ASP A 465 44.18 -21.51 -24.55
C ASP A 465 45.27 -20.45 -24.33
N GLU A 466 45.46 -19.55 -25.31
CA GLU A 466 46.42 -18.44 -25.20
C GLU A 466 46.10 -17.51 -24.03
N ARG A 467 44.83 -17.09 -23.88
CA ARG A 467 44.37 -16.29 -22.74
C ARG A 467 44.59 -16.98 -21.40
N ILE A 468 44.39 -18.29 -21.32
CA ILE A 468 44.68 -19.04 -20.09
C ILE A 468 46.18 -19.03 -19.80
N GLN A 469 47.01 -19.20 -20.81
CA GLN A 469 48.47 -19.13 -20.65
C GLN A 469 48.94 -17.75 -20.21
N ASP A 470 48.38 -16.68 -20.76
CA ASP A 470 48.61 -15.31 -20.29
C ASP A 470 48.24 -15.18 -18.79
N ILE A 471 47.05 -15.66 -18.37
CA ILE A 471 46.62 -15.65 -16.96
C ILE A 471 47.62 -16.40 -16.07
N ILE A 472 48.08 -17.58 -16.49
CA ILE A 472 49.09 -18.36 -15.76
C ILE A 472 50.41 -17.59 -15.68
N ALA A 473 50.85 -16.95 -16.77
CA ALA A 473 52.04 -16.11 -16.78
C ALA A 473 51.93 -14.98 -15.75
N PHE A 474 50.75 -14.36 -15.63
CA PHE A 474 50.47 -13.39 -14.58
C PHE A 474 50.52 -14.01 -13.17
N ILE A 475 49.86 -15.14 -12.93
CA ILE A 475 49.86 -15.81 -11.61
C ILE A 475 51.28 -16.15 -11.15
N LYS A 476 52.16 -16.60 -12.05
CA LYS A 476 53.58 -16.90 -11.74
C LYS A 476 54.37 -15.71 -11.18
N THR A 477 53.92 -14.48 -11.43
CA THR A 477 54.57 -13.26 -10.93
C THR A 477 54.19 -12.93 -9.48
N LEU A 478 53.11 -13.52 -8.96
CA LEU A 478 52.58 -13.27 -7.64
C LEU A 478 53.27 -14.18 -6.62
N ARG A 479 54.36 -13.72 -6.01
CA ARG A 479 55.15 -14.47 -5.02
C ARG A 479 54.92 -14.01 -3.60
#